data_AF-A0A7Y0S5E1-F1
#
_entry.id   AF-A0A7Y0S5E1-F1
#
_cell.length_a   1.000
_cell.length_b   1.000
_cell.length_c   1.000
_cell.angle_alpha   90.00
_cell.angle_beta   90.00
_cell.angle_gamma   90.00
#
_symmetry.space_group_name_H-M   'P 1'
#
loop_
_entity.id
_entity.type
_entity.pdbx_description
1 polymer ?
#
loop_
_entity_poly.entity_id
_entity_poly.type
_entity_poly.pdbx_seq_one_letter_code
_entity_poly.pdbx_strand_id
1 'polypeptide(L)' 'LNLVMDTLRYWVSEFKVDGFRFDLAATLGRQGDDYNPEAAFFKAVAQDPILRETKLIAEPWDIGPNGYQVGNFPFGWN' A
#
# COMPACT_ATOMS: atom_id res chain seq x y z
N LEU A 1 -5.25 -9.86 -5.53
CA LEU A 1 -4.92 -8.44 -5.81
C LEU A 1 -6.05 -7.69 -6.51
N ASN A 2 -6.77 -8.31 -7.47
CA ASN A 2 -7.80 -7.65 -8.27
C ASN A 2 -8.80 -6.82 -7.44
N LEU A 3 -9.42 -7.42 -6.42
CA LEU A 3 -10.39 -6.71 -5.58
C LEU A 3 -9.84 -5.42 -4.94
N VAL A 4 -8.64 -5.45 -4.36
CA VAL A 4 -8.06 -4.28 -3.69
C VAL A 4 -7.72 -3.20 -4.71
N MET A 5 -7.06 -3.57 -5.81
CA MET A 5 -6.69 -2.62 -6.86
C MET A 5 -7.93 -1.96 -7.50
N ASP A 6 -8.95 -2.76 -7.82
CA ASP A 6 -10.19 -2.26 -8.42
C ASP A 6 -10.97 -1.36 -7.46
N THR A 7 -11.00 -1.71 -6.16
CA THR A 7 -11.62 -0.88 -5.13
C THR A 7 -10.92 0.47 -5.03
N LEU A 8 -9.58 0.49 -4.94
CA LEU A 8 -8.83 1.75 -4.87
C LEU A 8 -9.04 2.61 -6.12
N ARG A 9 -9.00 2.01 -7.31
CA ARG A 9 -9.27 2.74 -8.56
C ARG A 9 -10.66 3.34 -8.57
N TYR A 10 -11.66 2.57 -8.14
CA TYR A 10 -13.06 3.01 -8.07
C TYR A 10 -13.22 4.23 -7.14
N TRP A 11 -12.57 4.22 -5.98
CA TRP A 11 -12.55 5.38 -5.08
C TRP A 11 -11.95 6.63 -5.71
N VAL A 12 -10.86 6.48 -6.48
CA VAL A 12 -10.23 7.60 -7.18
C VAL A 12 -11.06 8.07 -8.37
N SER A 13 -11.54 7.14 -9.21
CA SER A 13 -12.21 7.47 -10.46
C SER A 13 -13.62 8.01 -10.24
N GLU A 14 -14.41 7.39 -9.37
CA GLU A 14 -15.82 7.74 -9.19
C GLU A 14 -16.02 8.77 -8.10
N PHE A 15 -15.32 8.62 -6.97
CA PHE A 15 -15.50 9.49 -5.81
C PHE A 15 -14.45 10.59 -5.67
N LYS A 16 -13.48 10.63 -6.60
CA LYS A 16 -12.45 11.67 -6.66
C LYS A 16 -11.63 11.78 -5.37
N VAL A 17 -11.35 10.64 -4.75
CA VAL A 17 -10.44 10.57 -3.61
C VAL A 17 -9.01 10.86 -4.08
N ASP A 18 -8.32 11.79 -3.41
CA ASP A 18 -6.96 12.22 -3.77
C ASP A 18 -5.83 11.32 -3.21
N GLY A 19 -6.18 10.37 -2.35
CA GLY A 19 -5.21 9.49 -1.70
C GLY A 19 -5.76 8.70 -0.53
N PHE A 20 -4.92 7.84 0.03
CA PHE A 20 -5.29 6.84 1.03
C PHE A 20 -4.29 6.84 2.19
N ARG A 21 -4.82 6.66 3.40
CA ARG A 21 -4.05 6.24 4.57
C ARG A 21 -4.36 4.77 4.83
N PHE A 22 -3.36 3.91 4.70
CA PHE A 22 -3.49 2.49 4.94
C PHE A 22 -3.25 2.17 6.42
N ASP A 23 -4.27 1.62 7.05
CA ASP A 23 -4.19 1.03 8.38
C ASP A 23 -3.36 -0.25 8.35
N LEU A 24 -2.53 -0.46 9.38
CA LEU A 24 -1.62 -1.59 9.52
C LEU A 24 -0.90 -1.96 8.20
N ALA A 25 -0.34 -0.96 7.52
CA ALA A 25 0.10 -1.07 6.14
C ALA A 25 1.22 -2.11 5.92
N ALA A 26 1.95 -2.47 6.98
CA ALA A 26 2.96 -3.53 6.93
C ALA A 26 2.35 -4.88 6.50
N THR A 27 1.08 -5.11 6.83
CA THR A 27 0.33 -6.32 6.46
C THR A 27 0.29 -6.54 4.94
N LEU A 28 0.29 -5.46 4.15
CA LEU A 28 0.22 -5.52 2.68
C LEU A 28 1.53 -6.00 2.05
N GLY A 29 2.64 -5.90 2.78
CA GLY A 29 3.97 -6.37 2.38
C GLY A 29 4.33 -7.76 2.91
N ARG A 30 3.41 -8.45 3.57
CA ARG A 30 3.70 -9.72 4.25
C ARG A 30 4.03 -10.83 3.26
N GLN A 31 5.13 -11.52 3.53
CA GLN A 31 5.55 -12.75 2.88
C GLN A 31 5.90 -13.79 3.95
N GLY A 32 4.88 -14.47 4.47
CA GLY A 32 5.02 -15.26 5.70
C GLY A 32 5.25 -14.33 6.90
N ASP A 33 6.26 -14.66 7.71
CA ASP A 33 6.60 -13.91 8.93
C ASP A 33 7.43 -12.64 8.65
N ASP A 34 7.86 -12.42 7.41
CA ASP A 34 8.68 -11.27 7.03
C ASP A 34 7.89 -10.21 6.26
N TYR A 35 8.41 -8.99 6.31
CA TYR A 35 7.96 -7.87 5.48
C TYR A 35 8.87 -7.73 4.25
N ASN A 36 8.26 -7.55 3.09
CA ASN A 36 8.96 -7.30 1.85
C ASN A 36 8.45 -6.01 1.19
N PRO A 37 9.28 -4.94 1.08
CA PRO A 37 8.87 -3.71 0.39
C PRO A 37 8.67 -3.93 -1.11
N GLU A 38 9.18 -5.02 -1.66
CA GLU A 38 8.97 -5.42 -3.05
C GLU A 38 7.75 -6.33 -3.27
N ALA A 39 6.85 -6.45 -2.28
CA ALA A 39 5.65 -7.26 -2.39
C ALA A 39 4.79 -6.86 -3.61
N ALA A 40 4.07 -7.85 -4.14
CA ALA A 40 3.29 -7.70 -5.37
C ALA A 40 2.26 -6.55 -5.30
N PHE A 41 1.71 -6.28 -4.13
CA PHE A 41 0.80 -5.14 -3.92
C PHE A 41 1.50 -3.79 -4.19
N PHE A 42 2.65 -3.54 -3.58
CA PHE A 42 3.35 -2.26 -3.76
C PHE A 42 3.83 -2.06 -5.20
N LYS A 43 4.32 -3.13 -5.84
CA LYS A 43 4.69 -3.11 -7.27
C LYS A 43 3.48 -2.80 -8.16
N ALA A 44 2.32 -3.40 -7.87
CA ALA A 44 1.09 -3.14 -8.62
C ALA A 44 0.62 -1.69 -8.46
N VAL A 45 0.63 -1.14 -7.24
CA VAL A 45 0.27 0.27 -6.99
C VAL A 45 1.22 1.24 -7.71
N ALA A 46 2.53 0.99 -7.66
CA ALA A 46 3.53 1.83 -8.32
C ALA A 46 3.43 1.82 -9.85
N GLN A 47 3.00 0.70 -10.45
CA GLN A 47 2.81 0.55 -11.90
C GLN A 47 1.44 1.01 -12.38
N ASP A 48 0.48 1.21 -11.47
CA ASP A 48 -0.88 1.58 -11.83
C ASP A 48 -0.96 3.06 -12.26
N PRO A 49 -1.46 3.38 -13.47
CA PRO A 49 -1.47 4.74 -13.98
C PRO A 49 -2.40 5.69 -13.21
N ILE A 50 -3.39 5.18 -12.46
CA ILE A 50 -4.30 5.98 -11.65
C ILE A 50 -3.73 6.10 -10.24
N LEU A 51 -3.41 4.99 -9.59
CA LEU A 51 -3.05 4.98 -8.17
C LEU A 51 -1.68 5.60 -7.88
N ARG A 52 -0.71 5.49 -8.81
CA ARG A 52 0.64 6.05 -8.61
C ARG A 52 0.67 7.58 -8.49
N GLU A 53 -0.38 8.26 -8.95
CA GLU A 53 -0.50 9.72 -8.92
C GLU A 53 -1.23 10.21 -7.65
N THR A 54 -1.69 9.29 -6.78
CA THR A 54 -2.41 9.60 -5.55
C THR A 54 -1.48 9.70 -4.33
N LYS A 55 -1.94 10.33 -3.25
CA LYS A 55 -1.18 10.34 -1.99
C LYS A 55 -1.31 8.98 -1.30
N LEU A 56 -0.18 8.35 -0.98
CA LEU A 56 -0.14 7.07 -0.28
C LEU A 56 0.53 7.28 1.09
N ILE A 57 -0.23 7.05 2.16
CA ILE A 57 0.25 7.17 3.54
C ILE A 57 0.13 5.81 4.21
N ALA A 58 1.19 5.36 4.88
CA ALA A 58 1.23 4.09 5.59
C ALA A 58 1.17 4.31 7.10
N GLU A 59 0.38 3.49 7.80
CA GLU A 59 0.71 3.13 9.17
C GLU A 59 1.83 2.06 9.13
N PRO A 60 3.07 2.41 9.47
CA PRO A 60 4.23 1.61 9.07
C PRO A 60 4.52 0.50 10.08
N TRP A 61 3.47 -0.17 10.56
CA TRP A 61 3.60 -1.31 11.44
C TRP A 61 2.40 -2.26 11.35
N ASP A 62 2.56 -3.48 11.87
CA ASP A 62 1.46 -4.38 12.21
C ASP A 62 1.80 -5.17 13.50
N ILE A 63 0.94 -6.12 13.90
CA ILE A 63 1.12 -6.91 15.14
C ILE A 63 2.01 -8.16 14.97
N GLY A 64 2.45 -8.47 13.75
CA GLY A 64 3.20 -9.69 13.46
C GLY A 64 4.69 -9.58 13.81
N PRO A 65 5.44 -10.70 13.77
CA PRO A 65 6.90 -10.68 13.88
C PRO A 65 7.50 -9.71 12.85
N ASN A 66 8.55 -8.97 13.22
CA ASN A 66 9.15 -7.95 12.35
C ASN A 66 8.13 -6.92 11.83
N GLY A 67 7.05 -6.65 12.57
CA GLY A 67 5.97 -5.78 12.13
C GLY A 67 6.33 -4.31 12.05
N TYR A 68 7.34 -3.82 12.79
CA TYR A 68 7.73 -2.41 12.82
C TYR A 68 8.58 -2.01 11.59
N GLN A 69 7.99 -1.25 10.67
CA GLN A 69 8.55 -0.94 9.33
C GLN A 69 8.65 0.56 9.05
N VAL A 70 8.85 1.37 10.10
CA VAL A 70 9.10 2.81 9.96
C VAL A 70 10.30 3.04 9.03
N GLY A 71 10.09 3.80 7.96
CA GLY A 71 11.13 4.13 6.98
C GLY A 71 11.41 3.04 5.93
N ASN A 72 10.76 1.88 6.01
CA ASN A 72 11.02 0.75 5.10
C ASN A 72 9.98 0.62 3.96
N PHE A 73 9.06 1.58 3.83
CA PHE A 73 8.09 1.56 2.73
C PHE A 73 8.71 2.00 1.40
N PRO A 74 8.16 1.55 0.25
CA PRO A 74 8.66 1.93 -1.07
C PRO A 74 8.55 3.43 -1.37
N PHE A 75 9.29 3.89 -2.37
CA PHE A 75 9.18 5.25 -2.86
C PHE A 75 7.73 5.61 -3.25
N GLY A 76 7.31 6.83 -2.92
CA GLY A 76 5.94 7.32 -3.11
C GLY A 76 5.02 7.15 -1.90
N TRP A 77 5.48 6.44 -0.86
CA TRP A 77 4.76 6.30 0.42
C TRP A 77 5.32 7.24 1.48
N ASN A 78 4.43 7.79 2.31
CA ASN A 78 4.77 8.61 3.47
C ASN A 78 4.28 7.99 4.77
#